data_AF-A0A2X0K7T4-F1
#
_entry.id   AF-A0A2X0K7T4-F1
#
_cell.length_a   1.000
_cell.length_b   1.000
_cell.length_c   1.000
_cell.angle_alpha   90.00
_cell.angle_beta   90.00
_cell.angle_gamma   90.00
#
_symmetry.space_group_name_H-M   'P 1'
#
loop_
_entity.id
_entity.type
_entity.pdbx_description
1 polymer ?
#
loop_
_entity_poly.entity_id
_entity_poly.type
_entity_poly.pdbx_seq_one_letter_code
_entity_poly.pdbx_strand_id
1 'polypeptide(L)' 'MLSPGADTAAHDRDAQFAGHSSRVYHHQWPVRMHKLRQWYPSFREHKIIWRGPYIKGPADAPMLAMEKIYSVE' A
#
# COMPACT_ATOMS: atom_id res chain seq x y z
N MET A 1 -38.21 28.08 0.64
CA MET A 1 -38.17 26.61 0.46
C MET A 1 -36.77 26.25 0.01
N LEU A 2 -36.05 25.49 0.83
CA LEU A 2 -34.63 25.14 0.65
C LEU A 2 -34.50 23.87 -0.21
N SER A 3 -33.56 23.89 -1.16
CA SER A 3 -33.09 22.73 -1.92
C SER A 3 -32.35 21.73 -1.01
N PRO A 4 -32.52 20.41 -1.15
CA PRO A 4 -31.51 19.44 -0.73
C PRO A 4 -30.54 19.25 -1.90
N GLY A 5 -29.21 19.30 -1.75
CA GLY A 5 -28.39 18.66 -0.73
C GLY A 5 -27.40 17.78 -1.50
N ALA A 6 -26.29 18.38 -1.92
CA ALA A 6 -25.20 17.69 -2.59
C ALA A 6 -24.34 16.97 -1.55
N ASP A 7 -24.47 15.64 -1.44
CA ASP A 7 -23.59 14.82 -0.62
C ASP A 7 -23.04 13.65 -1.44
N THR A 8 -21.84 13.88 -1.97
CA THR A 8 -20.69 12.99 -1.98
C THR A 8 -20.96 11.48 -2.03
N ALA A 9 -21.05 10.93 -3.25
CA ALA A 9 -20.75 9.53 -3.55
C ALA A 9 -19.62 9.48 -4.59
N ALA A 10 -18.48 10.05 -4.25
CA ALA A 10 -17.24 9.93 -5.02
C ALA A 10 -16.35 8.88 -4.35
N HIS A 11 -16.66 7.60 -4.53
CA HIS A 11 -15.78 6.49 -4.10
C HIS A 11 -15.97 5.21 -4.93
N ASP A 12 -16.24 5.33 -6.24
CA ASP A 12 -16.45 4.14 -7.08
C ASP A 12 -15.83 4.27 -8.48
N ARG A 13 -14.56 4.68 -8.57
CA ARG A 13 -13.84 4.83 -9.85
C ARG A 13 -12.56 4.00 -10.01
N ASP A 14 -12.30 3.03 -9.15
CA ASP A 14 -11.05 2.24 -9.20
C ASP A 14 -11.26 0.73 -9.44
N ALA A 15 -12.47 0.27 -9.75
CA ALA A 15 -12.79 -1.16 -9.88
C ALA A 15 -12.68 -1.73 -11.32
N GLN A 16 -11.81 -1.19 -12.18
CA GLN A 16 -11.62 -1.72 -13.53
C GLN A 16 -10.14 -1.85 -13.92
N PHE A 17 -9.39 -2.72 -13.25
CA PHE A 17 -8.15 -3.27 -13.81
C PHE A 17 -8.01 -4.77 -13.54
N ALA A 18 -8.37 -5.53 -14.59
CA ALA A 18 -7.68 -6.74 -15.07
C ALA A 18 -7.43 -7.92 -14.12
N GLY A 19 -8.31 -8.92 -14.18
CA GLY A 19 -7.96 -10.30 -14.60
C GLY A 19 -6.84 -11.06 -13.88
N HIS A 20 -6.40 -10.64 -12.70
CA HIS A 20 -5.53 -11.41 -11.83
C HIS A 20 -6.38 -12.02 -10.73
N SER A 21 -6.25 -13.32 -10.49
CA SER A 21 -6.74 -13.90 -9.23
C SER A 21 -6.17 -13.06 -8.10
N SER A 22 -7.05 -12.34 -7.38
CA SER A 22 -6.63 -11.42 -6.33
C SER A 22 -5.85 -12.21 -5.30
N ARG A 23 -4.55 -11.95 -5.20
CA ARG A 23 -3.69 -12.65 -4.24
C ARG A 23 -4.15 -12.27 -2.83
N VAL A 24 -4.78 -13.22 -2.14
CA VAL A 24 -5.20 -13.05 -0.75
C VAL A 24 -3.99 -13.26 0.16
N TYR A 25 -3.69 -12.24 0.96
CA TYR A 25 -2.65 -12.31 1.98
C TYR A 25 -3.29 -12.60 3.34
N HIS A 26 -2.71 -13.53 4.10
CA HIS A 26 -3.24 -13.94 5.41
C HIS A 26 -2.41 -13.44 6.59
N HIS A 27 -1.39 -12.61 6.33
CA HIS A 27 -0.45 -12.15 7.34
C HIS A 27 -0.06 -10.70 7.08
N GLN A 28 0.46 -10.05 8.12
CA GLN A 28 1.19 -8.80 8.04
C GLN A 28 2.69 -9.06 8.05
N TRP A 29 3.50 -8.16 7.49
CA TRP A 29 4.95 -8.23 7.59
C TRP A 29 5.60 -6.84 7.66
N PRO A 30 6.68 -6.66 8.43
CA PRO A 30 7.42 -5.42 8.47
C PRO A 30 8.24 -5.25 7.18
N VAL A 31 8.06 -4.11 6.52
CA VAL A 31 8.87 -3.69 5.38
C VAL A 31 9.98 -2.78 5.90
N ARG A 32 11.22 -3.15 5.58
CA ARG A 32 12.40 -2.34 5.92
C ARG A 32 12.50 -1.11 5.02
N MET A 33 13.28 -0.15 5.50
CA MET A 33 13.67 1.04 4.74
C MET A 33 14.16 0.66 3.33
N HIS A 34 13.58 1.26 2.29
CA HIS A 34 14.02 1.02 0.91
C HIS A 34 13.89 2.25 0.03
N LYS A 35 14.69 2.27 -1.06
CA LYS A 35 14.59 3.28 -2.10
C LYS A 35 13.60 2.85 -3.18
N LEU A 36 12.76 3.76 -3.64
CA LEU A 36 11.88 3.61 -4.79
C LEU A 36 12.11 4.76 -5.76
N ARG A 37 12.01 4.49 -7.06
CA ARG A 37 12.01 5.52 -8.10
C ARG A 37 10.55 5.82 -8.51
N GLN A 38 9.93 6.79 -7.84
CA GLN A 38 8.53 7.15 -8.04
C GLN A 38 8.37 8.14 -9.19
N TRP A 39 7.45 7.86 -10.11
CA TRP A 39 7.01 8.81 -11.13
C TRP A 39 6.10 9.88 -10.53
N TYR A 40 6.36 11.14 -10.86
CA TYR A 40 5.50 12.27 -10.51
C TYR A 40 4.91 12.90 -11.79
N PRO A 41 3.63 12.63 -12.11
CA PRO A 41 3.01 13.13 -13.33
C PRO A 41 3.04 14.66 -13.46
N SER A 42 2.90 15.38 -12.35
CA SER A 42 2.93 16.85 -12.30
C SER A 42 4.28 17.44 -12.71
N PHE A 43 5.37 16.79 -12.34
CA PHE A 43 6.74 17.22 -12.67
C PHE A 43 7.29 16.54 -13.91
N ARG A 44 6.56 15.56 -14.48
CA ARG A 44 6.99 14.71 -15.60
C ARG A 44 8.39 14.12 -15.40
N GLU A 45 8.71 13.77 -14.16
CA GLU A 45 10.01 13.19 -13.81
C GLU A 45 9.89 12.06 -12.79
N HIS A 46 10.92 11.23 -12.73
CA HIS A 46 11.08 10.20 -11.71
C HIS A 46 11.98 10.72 -10.59
N LYS A 47 11.49 10.67 -9.35
CA LYS A 47 12.29 11.02 -8.16
C LYS A 47 12.61 9.77 -7.36
N ILE A 48 13.83 9.72 -6.83
CA ILE A 48 14.20 8.70 -5.85
C ILE A 48 13.65 9.14 -4.50
N ILE A 49 12.88 8.27 -3.88
CA ILE A 49 12.35 8.46 -2.54
C ILE A 49 12.77 7.32 -1.64
N TRP A 50 12.92 7.66 -0.37
CA TRP A 50 13.26 6.75 0.70
C TRP A 50 11.99 6.49 1.51
N ARG A 51 11.46 5.27 1.43
CA ARG A 51 10.26 4.87 2.18
C ARG A 51 10.70 4.30 3.53
N GLY A 52 10.21 4.94 4.60
CA GLY A 52 10.38 4.55 6.00
C GLY A 52 9.99 3.09 6.26
N PRO A 53 10.31 2.53 7.44
CA PRO A 53 9.74 1.26 7.87
C PRO A 53 8.21 1.35 7.99
N TYR A 54 7.48 0.33 7.52
CA TYR A 54 6.03 0.24 7.67
C TYR A 54 5.55 -1.21 7.67
N ILE A 55 4.31 -1.44 8.12
CA ILE A 55 3.67 -2.76 8.08
C ILE A 55 2.84 -2.88 6.80
N LYS A 56 2.97 -4.00 6.10
CA LYS A 56 2.16 -4.34 4.92
C LYS A 56 1.33 -5.59 5.22
N GLY A 57 0.14 -5.66 4.62
CA GLY A 57 -0.80 -6.77 4.78
C GLY A 57 -2.16 -6.28 5.29
N PRO A 58 -3.16 -7.17 5.42
CA PRO A 58 -4.45 -6.83 6.03
C PRO A 58 -4.27 -6.44 7.49
N ALA A 59 -4.93 -5.37 7.95
CA ALA A 59 -4.73 -4.81 9.30
C ALA A 59 -5.05 -5.81 10.43
N ASP A 60 -6.01 -6.71 10.20
CA ASP A 60 -6.47 -7.70 11.18
C ASP A 60 -5.72 -9.05 11.09
N ALA A 61 -4.76 -9.18 10.17
CA ALA A 61 -4.02 -10.43 9.98
C ALA A 61 -2.85 -10.57 10.96
N PRO A 62 -2.48 -11.78 11.39
CA PRO A 62 -1.34 -11.99 12.28
C PRO A 62 -0.01 -11.49 11.69
N MET A 63 0.87 -10.97 12.54
CA MET A 63 2.20 -10.49 12.14
C MET A 63 3.16 -11.66 11.90
N LEU A 64 3.77 -11.73 10.72
CA LEU A 64 4.95 -12.56 10.47
C LEU A 64 6.16 -11.88 11.12
N ALA A 65 6.44 -12.28 12.36
CA ALA A 65 7.71 -11.96 13.01
C ALA A 65 8.82 -12.82 12.38
N MET A 66 9.42 -12.33 11.30
CA MET A 66 10.62 -12.95 10.73
C MET A 66 11.83 -12.47 11.54
N GLU A 67 12.05 -13.05 12.72
CA GLU A 67 13.34 -12.91 13.38
C GLU A 67 14.38 -13.68 12.55
N LYS A 68 15.21 -12.94 11.82
CA LYS A 68 16.31 -13.53 11.06
C LYS A 68 17.45 -13.82 12.04
N ILE A 69 17.44 -15.04 12.60
CA ILE A 69 18.52 -15.54 13.45
C ILE A 69 19.72 -15.87 12.55
N TYR A 70 20.84 -15.19 12.76
CA TYR A 70 22.12 -15.59 12.19
C TYR A 70 22.82 -16.48 13.21
N SER A 71 23.15 -17.71 12.84
CA SER A 71 24.10 -18.50 13.63
C SER A 71 25.46 -17.82 13.51
N VAL A 72 26.05 -17.43 14.63
CA VAL A 72 27.46 -17.06 14.70
C VAL A 72 28.18 -18.34 15.15
N GLU A 73 29.07 -18.86 14.30
CA GLU A 73 30.05 -19.88 14.68
C GLU A 73 31.24 -19.22 15.37
#